data_AF-A0A9P2W2Y4-F1
#
_entry.id   AF-A0A9P2W2Y4-F1
#
_cell.length_a   1.000
_cell.length_b   1.000
_cell.length_c   1.000
_cell.angle_alpha   90.00
_cell.angle_beta   90.00
_cell.angle_gamma   90.00
#
_symmetry.space_group_name_H-M   'P 1'
#
loop_
_entity.id
_entity.type
_entity.pdbx_description
1 polymer ?
#
loop_
_entity_poly.entity_id
_entity_poly.type
_entity_poly.pdbx_seq_one_letter_code
_entity_poly.pdbx_strand_id
1 'polypeptide(L)'
;MKQFETLLSIVDLVDKLRVRQELDGSIKEPISADGDMINELITLLNRHVDIIDGLSPELLATTCDDFNQWMLSGLNTPPKFDNTLAAFKAPLPDSPLFFLAPMRATNGPDPEGFRLELVTGYRHETPYLAEALEYTKNYVSPFQCIKMGIASRGFLEGNCIVLFPESVATAKKIDKKAFALFFSANSLIFTMSRQSWKLNVYSVEIVNSYLAN
;
A
#
# COMPACT_ATOMS: atom_id res chain seq x y z
N MET A 1 13.59 9.10 -15.03
CA MET A 1 14.17 9.93 -13.95
C MET A 1 13.12 10.77 -13.25
N LYS A 2 12.39 11.65 -13.95
CA LYS A 2 11.39 12.55 -13.34
C LYS A 2 10.35 11.86 -12.44
N GLN A 3 9.74 10.76 -12.89
CA GLN A 3 8.77 9.99 -12.09
C GLN A 3 9.37 9.42 -10.80
N PHE A 4 10.57 8.85 -10.88
CA PHE A 4 11.24 8.25 -9.72
C PHE A 4 11.53 9.31 -8.64
N GLU A 5 12.07 10.46 -9.04
CA GLU A 5 12.31 11.59 -8.13
C GLU A 5 11.00 12.12 -7.53
N THR A 6 9.94 12.26 -8.35
CA THR A 6 8.60 12.63 -7.88
C THR A 6 8.07 11.65 -6.82
N LEU A 7 8.16 10.34 -7.08
CA LEU A 7 7.70 9.31 -6.15
C LEU A 7 8.49 9.31 -4.84
N LEU A 8 9.80 9.57 -4.89
CA LEU A 8 10.61 9.71 -3.67
C LEU A 8 10.17 10.91 -2.82
N SER A 9 9.89 12.06 -3.45
CA SER A 9 9.36 13.22 -2.72
C SER A 9 7.98 12.97 -2.11
N ILE A 10 7.12 12.23 -2.81
CA ILE A 10 5.81 11.82 -2.28
C ILE A 10 5.99 10.89 -1.08
N VAL A 11 6.86 9.87 -1.19
CA VAL A 11 7.15 8.96 -0.08
C VAL A 11 7.71 9.70 1.13
N ASP A 12 8.67 10.61 0.95
CA ASP A 12 9.24 11.39 2.05
C ASP A 12 8.15 12.17 2.80
N LEU A 13 7.21 12.76 2.07
CA LEU A 13 6.08 13.49 2.66
C LEU A 13 5.08 12.55 3.37
N VAL A 14 4.80 11.39 2.77
CA VAL A 14 3.97 10.35 3.40
C VAL A 14 4.61 9.86 4.69
N ASP A 15 5.91 9.60 4.71
CA ASP A 15 6.63 9.14 5.91
C ASP A 15 6.67 10.22 7.00
N LYS A 16 6.78 11.50 6.63
CA LYS A 16 6.66 12.62 7.58
C LYS A 16 5.29 12.69 8.24
N LEU A 17 4.21 12.58 7.44
CA LEU A 17 2.84 12.54 7.96
C LEU A 17 2.61 11.29 8.83
N ARG A 18 3.12 10.14 8.40
CA ARG A 18 3.04 8.86 9.11
C ARG A 18 3.61 8.95 10.53
N VAL A 19 4.72 9.65 10.73
CA VAL A 19 5.34 9.83 12.06
C VAL A 19 4.46 10.66 13.01
N ARG A 20 3.58 11.51 12.47
CA ARG A 20 2.64 12.33 13.24
C ARG A 20 1.40 11.55 13.68
N GLN A 21 1.16 10.37 13.10
CA GLN A 21 -0.07 9.61 13.31
C GLN A 21 0.01 8.64 14.49
N GLU A 22 -1.08 8.63 15.25
CA GLU A 22 -1.43 7.61 16.22
C GLU A 22 -1.78 6.28 15.52
N LEU A 23 -2.04 5.23 16.30
CA LEU A 23 -2.34 3.89 15.79
C LEU A 23 -3.68 3.78 15.03
N ASP A 24 -4.60 4.72 15.23
CA ASP A 24 -5.85 4.82 14.49
C ASP A 24 -5.76 5.75 13.26
N GLY A 25 -4.58 6.31 13.00
CA GLY A 25 -4.31 7.21 11.88
C GLY A 25 -4.63 8.67 12.15
N SER A 26 -5.19 9.01 13.31
CA SER A 26 -5.37 10.41 13.73
C SER A 26 -4.02 11.06 14.04
N ILE A 27 -3.96 12.39 14.00
CA ILE A 27 -2.82 13.19 14.46
C ILE A 27 -3.21 13.84 15.78
N LYS A 28 -2.53 13.46 16.87
CA LYS A 28 -2.75 14.05 18.19
C LYS A 28 -2.22 15.48 18.23
N GLU A 29 -3.04 16.42 18.67
CA GLU A 29 -2.71 17.85 18.74
C GLU A 29 -2.21 18.40 17.37
N PRO A 30 -3.09 18.41 16.34
CA PRO A 30 -2.69 18.81 15.00
C PRO A 30 -2.28 20.29 14.98
N ILE A 31 -1.22 20.58 14.24
CA ILE A 31 -0.71 21.93 13.99
C ILE A 31 -0.92 22.30 12.51
N SER A 32 -0.79 23.59 12.17
CA SER A 32 -0.94 24.06 10.78
C SER A 32 -0.09 23.28 9.79
N ALA A 33 1.15 22.95 10.17
CA ALA A 33 2.08 22.20 9.33
C ALA A 33 1.57 20.81 8.94
N ASP A 34 0.72 20.17 9.75
CA ASP A 34 0.13 18.87 9.40
C ASP A 34 -0.84 19.00 8.22
N GLY A 35 -1.66 20.05 8.21
CA GLY A 35 -2.55 20.38 7.07
C GLY A 35 -1.76 20.85 5.85
N ASP A 36 -0.70 21.62 6.04
CA ASP A 36 0.18 22.08 4.95
C ASP A 36 0.85 20.90 4.24
N MET A 37 1.30 19.88 4.98
CA MET A 37 1.85 18.65 4.40
C MET A 37 0.81 17.88 3.57
N ILE A 38 -0.45 17.80 4.02
CA ILE A 38 -1.52 17.16 3.24
C ILE A 38 -1.81 17.94 1.95
N ASN A 39 -1.88 19.28 2.03
CA ASN A 39 -2.09 20.12 0.86
C ASN A 39 -0.92 20.05 -0.14
N GLU A 40 0.32 19.95 0.36
CA GLU A 40 1.50 19.72 -0.47
C GLU A 40 1.43 18.36 -1.16
N LEU A 41 1.02 17.31 -0.43
CA LEU A 41 0.83 15.96 -0.99
C LEU A 41 -0.22 15.97 -2.10
N ILE A 42 -1.40 16.56 -1.87
CA ILE A 42 -2.44 16.74 -2.89
C ILE A 42 -1.89 17.50 -4.10
N THR A 43 -1.12 18.56 -3.88
CA THR A 43 -0.54 19.38 -4.95
C THR A 43 0.45 18.57 -5.80
N LEU A 44 1.32 17.79 -5.17
CA LEU A 44 2.28 16.92 -5.86
C LEU A 44 1.57 15.84 -6.69
N LEU A 45 0.55 15.20 -6.12
CA LEU A 45 -0.24 14.19 -6.82
C LEU A 45 -0.94 14.78 -8.05
N ASN A 46 -1.64 15.91 -7.90
CA ASN A 46 -2.32 16.58 -9.01
C ASN A 46 -1.34 17.04 -10.10
N ARG A 47 -0.20 17.60 -9.72
CA ARG A 47 0.82 18.10 -10.67
C ARG A 47 1.44 16.97 -11.50
N HIS A 48 1.50 15.76 -10.95
CA HIS A 48 2.25 14.65 -11.52
C HIS A 48 1.42 13.43 -11.88
N VAL A 49 0.08 13.53 -11.87
CA VAL A 49 -0.82 12.43 -12.22
C VAL A 49 -0.48 11.77 -13.54
N ASP A 50 -0.15 12.56 -14.57
CA ASP A 50 0.16 12.06 -15.91
C ASP A 50 1.46 11.26 -16.01
N ILE A 51 2.30 11.31 -14.97
CA ILE A 51 3.61 10.61 -14.95
C ILE A 51 3.71 9.57 -13.83
N ILE A 52 2.68 9.42 -12.99
CA ILE A 52 2.65 8.43 -11.91
C ILE A 52 1.87 7.21 -12.41
N ASP A 53 2.59 6.17 -12.81
CA ASP A 53 1.97 4.90 -13.22
C ASP A 53 1.05 4.33 -12.13
N GLY A 54 -0.11 3.83 -12.54
CA GLY A 54 -1.11 3.23 -11.65
C GLY A 54 -2.03 4.24 -10.95
N LEU A 55 -1.70 5.53 -10.96
CA LEU A 55 -2.57 6.58 -10.41
C LEU A 55 -3.56 7.05 -11.49
N SER A 56 -4.76 6.47 -11.49
CA SER A 56 -5.82 6.91 -12.40
C SER A 56 -6.42 8.25 -11.95
N PRO A 57 -7.02 9.05 -12.86
CA PRO A 57 -7.72 10.29 -12.48
C PRO A 57 -8.85 10.07 -11.46
N GLU A 58 -9.56 8.95 -11.55
CA GLU A 58 -10.63 8.55 -10.61
C GLU A 58 -10.06 8.26 -9.21
N LEU A 59 -8.95 7.50 -9.14
CA LEU A 59 -8.29 7.20 -7.88
C LEU A 59 -7.69 8.47 -7.25
N LEU A 60 -7.09 9.35 -8.06
CA LEU A 60 -6.59 10.64 -7.60
C LEU A 60 -7.70 11.49 -7.00
N ALA A 61 -8.81 11.68 -7.73
CA ALA A 61 -9.91 12.52 -7.29
C ALA A 61 -10.48 12.05 -5.95
N THR A 62 -10.78 10.76 -5.83
CA THR A 62 -11.30 10.16 -4.59
C THR A 62 -10.31 10.22 -3.43
N THR A 63 -9.01 10.04 -3.70
CA THR A 63 -7.94 10.21 -2.70
C THR A 63 -7.88 11.65 -2.19
N CYS A 64 -7.97 12.64 -3.09
CA CYS A 64 -7.99 14.05 -2.71
C CYS A 64 -9.23 14.39 -1.89
N ASP A 65 -10.40 13.86 -2.29
CA ASP A 65 -11.65 14.05 -1.56
C ASP A 65 -11.56 13.50 -0.14
N ASP A 66 -11.04 12.29 0.06
CA ASP A 66 -10.89 11.69 1.39
C ASP A 66 -9.90 12.49 2.27
N PHE A 67 -8.80 12.98 1.71
CA PHE A 67 -7.90 13.90 2.44
C PHE A 67 -8.62 15.20 2.84
N ASN A 68 -9.37 15.81 1.92
CA ASN A 68 -10.12 17.01 2.19
C ASN A 68 -11.18 16.78 3.28
N GLN A 69 -11.89 15.66 3.23
CA GLN A 69 -12.86 15.29 4.26
C GLN A 69 -12.21 15.07 5.63
N TRP A 70 -11.01 14.48 5.67
CA TRP A 70 -10.28 14.31 6.91
C TRP A 70 -9.82 15.66 7.50
N MET A 71 -9.29 16.56 6.66
CA MET A 71 -8.96 17.93 7.08
C MET A 71 -10.19 18.68 7.61
N LEU A 72 -11.34 18.56 6.94
CA LEU A 72 -12.60 19.19 7.37
C LEU A 72 -13.15 18.60 8.67
N SER A 73 -13.02 17.29 8.86
CA SER A 73 -13.47 16.60 10.07
C SER A 73 -12.55 16.84 11.28
N GLY A 74 -11.32 17.30 11.02
CA GLY A 74 -10.26 17.48 11.99
C GLY A 74 -9.27 16.33 11.97
N LEU A 75 -7.98 16.66 11.83
CA LEU A 75 -6.90 15.66 11.76
C LEU A 75 -6.73 14.84 13.04
N ASN A 76 -7.27 15.32 14.17
CA ASN A 76 -7.33 14.58 15.44
C ASN A 76 -8.42 13.49 15.46
N THR A 77 -9.14 13.29 14.36
CA THR A 77 -10.07 12.17 14.18
C THR A 77 -9.45 11.10 13.28
N PRO A 78 -9.84 9.82 13.42
CA PRO A 78 -9.39 8.78 12.50
C PRO A 78 -9.79 9.09 11.04
N PRO A 79 -8.86 9.00 10.08
CA PRO A 79 -9.17 9.21 8.67
C PRO A 79 -10.07 8.10 8.12
N LYS A 80 -10.90 8.45 7.13
CA LYS A 80 -11.89 7.55 6.52
C LYS A 80 -11.75 7.60 5.00
N PHE A 81 -11.03 6.63 4.43
CA PHE A 81 -10.66 6.57 3.02
C PHE A 81 -11.58 5.63 2.22
N ASP A 82 -12.87 5.71 2.49
CA ASP A 82 -13.89 4.87 1.88
C ASP A 82 -13.96 5.06 0.35
N ASN A 83 -13.81 6.31 -0.14
CA ASN A 83 -13.90 6.59 -1.57
C ASN A 83 -12.65 6.13 -2.32
N THR A 84 -11.48 6.34 -1.73
CA THR A 84 -10.19 5.86 -2.23
C THR A 84 -10.21 4.34 -2.39
N LEU A 85 -10.69 3.63 -1.37
CA LEU A 85 -10.81 2.18 -1.43
C LEU A 85 -11.82 1.72 -2.50
N ALA A 86 -12.96 2.42 -2.64
CA ALA A 86 -13.97 2.09 -3.64
C ALA A 86 -13.48 2.32 -5.08
N ALA A 87 -12.67 3.36 -5.31
CA ALA A 87 -12.09 3.66 -6.61
C ALA A 87 -10.89 2.76 -6.97
N PHE A 88 -10.24 2.18 -5.97
CA PHE A 88 -9.09 1.31 -6.19
C PHE A 88 -9.47 0.04 -6.97
N LYS A 89 -8.75 -0.18 -8.07
CA LYS A 89 -8.88 -1.37 -8.91
C LYS A 89 -7.56 -2.12 -8.83
N ALA A 90 -7.62 -3.38 -8.41
CA ALA A 90 -6.43 -4.20 -8.39
C ALA A 90 -5.83 -4.32 -9.81
N PRO A 91 -4.50 -4.27 -9.94
CA PRO A 91 -3.85 -4.22 -11.25
C PRO A 91 -4.14 -5.47 -12.09
N LEU A 92 -4.28 -5.28 -13.40
CA LEU A 92 -4.22 -6.36 -14.37
C LEU A 92 -2.80 -6.93 -14.43
N PRO A 93 -2.59 -8.16 -14.96
CA PRO A 93 -1.24 -8.70 -15.15
C PRO A 93 -0.33 -7.70 -15.87
N ASP A 94 0.91 -7.58 -15.38
CA ASP A 94 1.96 -6.67 -15.87
C ASP A 94 1.59 -5.17 -15.88
N SER A 95 0.50 -4.80 -15.20
CA SER A 95 0.05 -3.41 -15.06
C SER A 95 0.55 -2.79 -13.74
N PRO A 96 0.77 -1.47 -13.71
CA PRO A 96 1.27 -0.78 -12.54
C PRO A 96 0.26 -0.73 -11.40
N LEU A 97 0.79 -0.65 -10.18
CA LEU A 97 0.07 -0.42 -8.94
C LEU A 97 0.47 0.94 -8.38
N PHE A 98 -0.52 1.73 -7.97
CA PHE A 98 -0.36 2.86 -7.06
C PHE A 98 -1.49 2.79 -6.04
N PHE A 99 -1.16 2.86 -4.75
CA PHE A 99 -2.16 2.95 -3.70
C PHE A 99 -1.66 3.76 -2.51
N LEU A 100 -2.40 4.80 -2.14
CA LEU A 100 -2.11 5.72 -1.06
C LEU A 100 -3.34 5.84 -0.18
N ALA A 101 -3.24 5.37 1.06
CA ALA A 101 -4.31 5.49 2.04
C ALA A 101 -3.74 5.25 3.45
N PRO A 102 -4.46 5.62 4.52
CA PRO A 102 -4.18 5.12 5.84
C PRO A 102 -4.42 3.61 5.87
N MET A 103 -3.34 2.86 6.02
CA MET A 103 -3.31 1.40 5.94
C MET A 103 -2.62 0.79 7.14
N ARG A 104 -3.05 -0.42 7.45
CA ARG A 104 -2.36 -1.34 8.31
C ARG A 104 -1.41 -2.20 7.48
N ALA A 105 -0.12 -1.93 7.60
CA ALA A 105 0.92 -2.76 7.02
C ALA A 105 0.99 -4.10 7.78
N THR A 106 0.36 -5.14 7.24
CA THR A 106 0.34 -6.48 7.87
C THR A 106 1.78 -6.98 8.03
N ASN A 107 2.21 -7.35 9.24
CA ASN A 107 3.62 -7.65 9.56
C ASN A 107 4.59 -6.47 9.30
N GLY A 108 4.07 -5.24 9.32
CA GLY A 108 4.83 -3.99 9.39
C GLY A 108 5.56 -3.83 10.73
N PRO A 109 6.26 -2.71 10.94
CA PRO A 109 6.93 -2.44 12.21
C PRO A 109 5.92 -2.25 13.35
N ASP A 110 6.26 -2.79 14.54
CA ASP A 110 5.48 -2.58 15.77
C ASP A 110 5.61 -1.12 16.28
N PRO A 111 4.58 -0.56 16.92
CA PRO A 111 3.22 -1.11 17.05
C PRO A 111 2.40 -0.98 15.74
N GLU A 112 1.60 -2.02 15.46
CA GLU A 112 0.68 -2.07 14.32
C GLU A 112 -0.46 -1.04 14.47
N GLY A 113 -0.79 -0.36 13.38
CA GLY A 113 -1.89 0.60 13.32
C GLY A 113 -2.19 1.05 11.90
N PHE A 114 -3.25 1.83 11.75
CA PHE A 114 -3.57 2.50 10.49
C PHE A 114 -2.74 3.77 10.39
N ARG A 115 -1.76 3.82 9.50
CA ARG A 115 -1.02 5.05 9.21
C ARG A 115 -1.02 5.30 7.71
N LEU A 116 -0.78 6.53 7.29
CA LEU A 116 -0.67 6.86 5.88
C LEU A 116 0.51 6.11 5.29
N GLU A 117 0.22 5.28 4.29
CA GLU A 117 1.20 4.45 3.61
C GLU A 117 1.01 4.61 2.10
N LEU A 118 2.10 4.48 1.36
CA LEU A 118 2.13 4.47 -0.10
C LEU A 118 2.77 3.16 -0.55
N VAL A 119 2.11 2.46 -1.48
CA VAL A 119 2.68 1.32 -2.18
C VAL A 119 2.60 1.54 -3.68
N THR A 120 3.73 1.37 -4.36
CA THR A 120 3.79 1.29 -5.82
C THR A 120 4.35 -0.06 -6.25
N GLY A 121 4.20 -0.39 -7.53
CA GLY A 121 4.77 -1.61 -8.09
C GLY A 121 4.11 -1.99 -9.38
N TYR A 122 4.15 -3.27 -9.71
CA TYR A 122 3.40 -3.82 -10.83
C TYR A 122 3.01 -5.25 -10.52
N ARG A 123 1.88 -5.68 -11.10
CA ARG A 123 1.47 -7.07 -10.98
C ARG A 123 2.41 -7.94 -11.78
N HIS A 124 3.01 -8.90 -11.12
CA HIS A 124 3.92 -9.85 -11.74
C HIS A 124 3.70 -11.22 -11.11
N GLU A 125 2.92 -12.05 -11.81
CA GLU A 125 2.64 -13.40 -11.34
C GLU A 125 3.92 -14.21 -11.29
N THR A 126 4.11 -14.94 -10.19
CA THR A 126 5.26 -15.82 -10.04
C THR A 126 4.88 -17.25 -10.42
N PRO A 127 5.72 -17.96 -11.19
CA PRO A 127 5.47 -19.38 -11.49
C PRO A 127 5.40 -20.25 -10.23
N TYR A 128 6.01 -19.82 -9.12
CA TYR A 128 5.95 -20.53 -7.83
C TYR A 128 4.54 -20.60 -7.23
N LEU A 129 3.63 -19.69 -7.65
CA LEU A 129 2.24 -19.66 -7.22
C LEU A 129 1.27 -20.14 -8.31
N ALA A 130 1.77 -20.62 -9.45
CA ALA A 130 0.92 -21.12 -10.54
C ALA A 130 0.02 -22.28 -10.08
N GLU A 131 0.53 -23.18 -9.25
CA GLU A 131 -0.25 -24.26 -8.65
C GLU A 131 -1.22 -23.73 -7.56
N ALA A 132 -0.83 -22.67 -6.84
CA ALA A 132 -1.67 -22.05 -5.81
C ALA A 132 -2.96 -21.44 -6.39
N LEU A 133 -2.90 -20.95 -7.63
CA LEU A 133 -4.06 -20.37 -8.34
C LEU A 133 -5.24 -21.34 -8.42
N GLU A 134 -4.99 -22.65 -8.57
CA GLU A 134 -6.05 -23.66 -8.61
C GLU A 134 -6.91 -23.66 -7.34
N TYR A 135 -6.29 -23.37 -6.20
CA TYR A 135 -6.94 -23.37 -4.90
C TYR A 135 -7.70 -22.06 -4.61
N THR A 136 -7.43 -20.98 -5.36
CA THR A 136 -8.14 -19.70 -5.26
C THR A 136 -9.12 -19.45 -6.40
N LYS A 137 -9.33 -20.40 -7.31
CA LYS A 137 -10.25 -20.25 -8.47
C LYS A 137 -11.67 -19.82 -8.07
N ASN A 138 -12.13 -20.23 -6.88
CA ASN A 138 -13.46 -19.91 -6.36
C ASN A 138 -13.47 -18.75 -5.37
N TYR A 139 -12.34 -18.11 -5.12
CA TYR A 139 -12.29 -16.94 -4.24
C TYR A 139 -12.82 -15.73 -4.98
N VAL A 140 -13.51 -14.85 -4.24
CA VAL A 140 -14.06 -13.60 -4.79
C VAL A 140 -12.96 -12.74 -5.44
N SER A 141 -11.73 -12.86 -4.93
CA SER A 141 -10.55 -12.32 -5.60
C SER A 141 -9.39 -13.32 -5.48
N PRO A 142 -8.78 -13.75 -6.60
CA PRO A 142 -7.64 -14.67 -6.58
C PRO A 142 -6.40 -13.97 -6.01
N PHE A 143 -5.36 -14.75 -5.70
CA PHE A 143 -4.06 -14.19 -5.33
C PHE A 143 -3.48 -13.36 -6.48
N GLN A 144 -2.96 -12.18 -6.16
CA GLN A 144 -2.35 -11.27 -7.12
C GLN A 144 -0.94 -10.94 -6.63
N CYS A 145 0.06 -11.43 -7.34
CA CYS A 145 1.45 -11.18 -6.97
C CYS A 145 1.88 -9.80 -7.47
N ILE A 146 2.43 -9.00 -6.56
CA ILE A 146 2.93 -7.66 -6.84
C ILE A 146 4.44 -7.67 -6.61
N LYS A 147 5.20 -7.29 -7.64
CA LYS A 147 6.58 -6.89 -7.44
C LYS A 147 6.57 -5.45 -6.95
N MET A 148 6.98 -5.25 -5.70
CA MET A 148 6.94 -3.95 -5.04
C MET A 148 7.96 -3.00 -5.68
N GLY A 149 7.53 -1.76 -5.91
CA GLY A 149 8.38 -0.65 -6.33
C GLY A 149 8.82 0.19 -5.14
N ILE A 150 8.70 1.52 -5.27
CA ILE A 150 8.85 2.44 -4.14
C ILE A 150 7.67 2.27 -3.18
N ALA A 151 7.93 2.27 -1.87
CA ALA A 151 6.90 2.24 -0.85
C ALA A 151 7.31 3.09 0.36
N SER A 152 6.34 3.44 1.20
CA SER A 152 6.57 4.08 2.50
C SER A 152 7.23 3.12 3.49
N ARG A 153 7.78 3.67 4.58
CA ARG A 153 8.53 2.90 5.58
C ARG A 153 7.74 1.76 6.21
N GLY A 154 6.43 1.91 6.45
CA GLY A 154 5.65 0.84 7.06
C GLY A 154 5.61 -0.44 6.22
N PHE A 155 5.62 -0.31 4.89
CA PHE A 155 5.68 -1.45 3.97
C PHE A 155 7.11 -1.94 3.70
N LEU A 156 8.13 -1.08 3.84
CA LEU A 156 9.54 -1.44 3.64
C LEU A 156 10.21 -2.06 4.87
N GLU A 157 9.90 -1.58 6.07
CA GLU A 157 10.59 -1.96 7.32
C GLU A 157 10.02 -3.24 7.96
N GLY A 158 8.91 -3.76 7.42
CA GLY A 158 8.30 -5.02 7.85
C GLY A 158 8.36 -6.12 6.80
N ASN A 159 7.98 -7.34 7.20
CA ASN A 159 7.73 -8.43 6.26
C ASN A 159 6.33 -8.27 5.66
N CYS A 160 6.02 -7.09 5.10
CA CYS A 160 4.69 -6.79 4.62
C CYS A 160 4.37 -7.63 3.39
N ILE A 161 3.64 -8.70 3.63
CA ILE A 161 3.42 -9.76 2.65
C ILE A 161 2.10 -9.61 1.91
N VAL A 162 1.15 -8.84 2.46
CA VAL A 162 -0.20 -8.79 1.94
C VAL A 162 -0.93 -7.49 2.26
N LEU A 163 -1.71 -7.01 1.29
CA LEU A 163 -2.70 -5.95 1.46
C LEU A 163 -4.09 -6.48 1.08
N PHE A 164 -5.04 -6.31 2.00
CA PHE A 164 -6.46 -6.57 1.79
C PHE A 164 -7.27 -5.26 1.93
N PRO A 165 -8.51 -5.21 1.43
CA PRO A 165 -9.40 -4.08 1.67
C PRO A 165 -9.59 -3.75 3.15
N GLU A 166 -9.61 -4.75 4.05
CA GLU A 166 -9.78 -4.52 5.49
C GLU A 166 -8.57 -3.85 6.16
N SER A 167 -7.44 -3.76 5.45
CA SER A 167 -6.27 -3.04 5.94
C SER A 167 -6.39 -1.53 5.79
N VAL A 168 -7.41 -1.00 5.10
CA VAL A 168 -7.58 0.44 4.88
C VAL A 168 -8.47 1.03 5.99
N ALA A 169 -8.12 2.21 6.49
CA ALA A 169 -8.95 2.93 7.45
C ALA A 169 -10.20 3.47 6.73
N THR A 170 -11.36 2.85 7.02
CA THR A 170 -12.66 3.21 6.45
C THR A 170 -13.68 3.47 7.56
N ALA A 171 -14.71 4.23 7.27
CA ALA A 171 -15.78 4.53 8.22
C ALA A 171 -16.55 3.27 8.63
N LYS A 172 -16.69 2.32 7.71
CA LYS A 172 -17.40 1.06 7.91
C LYS A 172 -16.46 -0.12 7.78
N LYS A 173 -16.79 -1.20 8.50
CA LYS A 173 -16.13 -2.49 8.33
C LYS A 173 -16.31 -2.98 6.91
N ILE A 174 -15.25 -3.53 6.33
CA ILE A 174 -15.27 -4.16 5.01
C ILE A 174 -15.62 -5.64 5.16
N ASP A 175 -16.73 -6.05 4.55
CA ASP A 175 -17.25 -7.42 4.64
C ASP A 175 -16.98 -8.26 3.37
N LYS A 176 -16.42 -7.64 2.32
CA LYS A 176 -16.08 -8.32 1.05
C LYS A 176 -14.66 -7.96 0.60
N LYS A 177 -13.87 -9.00 0.36
CA LYS A 177 -12.51 -8.90 -0.19
C LYS A 177 -12.56 -8.74 -1.71
N ALA A 178 -12.55 -7.49 -2.18
CA ALA A 178 -12.46 -7.18 -3.61
C ALA A 178 -11.08 -7.52 -4.20
N PHE A 179 -10.02 -7.54 -3.39
CA PHE A 179 -8.66 -7.87 -3.80
C PHE A 179 -7.86 -8.57 -2.69
N ALA A 180 -6.74 -9.18 -3.09
CA ALA A 180 -5.73 -9.68 -2.18
C ALA A 180 -4.35 -9.56 -2.85
N LEU A 181 -3.61 -8.49 -2.52
CA LEU A 181 -2.32 -8.20 -3.13
C LEU A 181 -1.21 -8.80 -2.28
N PHE A 182 -0.39 -9.67 -2.86
CA PHE A 182 0.75 -10.31 -2.19
C PHE A 182 2.04 -9.71 -2.69
N PHE A 183 2.86 -9.18 -1.79
CA PHE A 183 4.07 -8.46 -2.19
C PHE A 183 5.28 -9.38 -2.13
N SER A 184 5.92 -9.60 -3.28
CA SER A 184 7.27 -10.18 -3.32
C SER A 184 8.29 -9.05 -3.22
N ALA A 185 9.03 -9.00 -2.11
CA ALA A 185 10.38 -8.44 -2.15
C ALA A 185 11.26 -9.39 -2.97
N ASN A 186 12.36 -8.90 -3.57
CA ASN A 186 13.25 -9.67 -4.47
C ASN A 186 13.79 -11.01 -3.87
N SER A 187 13.60 -11.23 -2.58
CA SER A 187 14.06 -12.37 -1.79
C SER A 187 12.93 -13.21 -1.18
N LEU A 188 11.64 -12.99 -1.45
CA LEU A 188 10.56 -13.78 -0.84
C LEU A 188 10.01 -14.85 -1.80
N ILE A 189 10.09 -16.12 -1.38
CA ILE A 189 9.35 -17.23 -1.99
C ILE A 189 8.14 -17.54 -1.11
N PHE A 190 6.97 -17.52 -1.74
CA PHE A 190 5.74 -17.97 -1.12
C PHE A 190 5.58 -19.47 -1.36
N THR A 191 5.38 -20.26 -0.30
CA THR A 191 4.88 -21.62 -0.45
C THR A 191 3.65 -21.84 0.45
N MET A 192 2.65 -22.53 -0.07
CA MET A 192 1.51 -22.99 0.73
C MET A 192 1.72 -24.45 1.12
N SER A 193 1.68 -24.76 2.42
CA SER A 193 1.67 -26.17 2.86
C SER A 193 0.25 -26.74 2.82
N ARG A 194 0.13 -27.96 2.27
CA ARG A 194 -1.12 -28.72 2.19
C ARG A 194 -1.74 -29.09 3.54
N GLN A 195 -0.98 -29.04 4.64
CA GLN A 195 -1.44 -29.57 5.94
C GLN A 195 -2.07 -28.52 6.87
N SER A 196 -1.80 -27.22 6.68
CA SER A 196 -2.23 -26.21 7.66
C SER A 196 -2.84 -24.93 7.07
N TRP A 197 -2.96 -24.81 5.75
CA TRP A 197 -3.46 -23.58 5.08
C TRP A 197 -2.73 -22.30 5.55
N LYS A 198 -1.49 -22.47 6.02
CA LYS A 198 -0.61 -21.36 6.38
C LYS A 198 0.19 -21.01 5.14
N LEU A 199 0.12 -19.74 4.74
CA LEU A 199 1.09 -19.17 3.83
C LEU A 199 2.42 -19.16 4.56
N ASN A 200 3.35 -20.01 4.12
CA ASN A 200 4.70 -20.01 4.62
C ASN A 200 5.51 -19.10 3.71
N VAL A 201 5.95 -18.00 4.28
CA VAL A 201 6.80 -17.03 3.61
C VAL A 201 8.23 -17.39 3.94
N TYR A 202 9.03 -17.67 2.93
CA TYR A 202 10.46 -17.92 3.09
C TYR A 202 11.22 -16.74 2.52
N SER A 203 12.09 -16.14 3.33
CA SER A 203 13.18 -15.33 2.83
C SER A 203 14.22 -16.25 2.20
N VAL A 204 14.41 -16.14 0.89
CA VAL A 204 15.66 -16.47 0.24
C VAL A 204 16.66 -15.43 0.72
N GLU A 205 17.49 -15.79 1.70
CA GLU A 205 18.77 -15.09 1.85
C GLU A 205 19.51 -15.28 0.52
N ILE A 206 19.46 -14.27 -0.35
CA ILE A 206 20.48 -14.14 -1.37
C ILE A 206 21.73 -13.85 -0.56
N VAL A 207 22.55 -14.88 -0.35
CA VAL A 207 23.93 -14.72 0.04
C VAL A 207 24.51 -13.70 -0.95
N ASN A 208 24.81 -12.50 -0.47
CA ASN A 208 25.58 -11.52 -1.21
C ASN A 208 26.95 -12.13 -1.50
N SER A 209 27.07 -12.85 -2.61
CA SER A 209 28.34 -12.99 -3.30
C SER A 209 28.49 -11.79 -4.24
N TYR A 210 28.78 -10.63 -3.67
CA TYR A 210 29.65 -9.70 -4.39
C TYR A 210 31.08 -10.04 -3.99
N LEU A 211 31.95 -10.13 -5.01
CA LEU A 211 33.40 -10.42 -4.99
C LEU A 211 33.80 -11.88 -5.28
N ALA A 212 33.73 -12.27 -6.56
CA ALA A 212 34.86 -12.87 -7.29
C ALA A 212 34.48 -13.08 -8.77
N ASN A 213 34.62 -12.03 -9.58
CA ASN A 213 35.28 -11.98 -10.90
C ASN A 213 34.99 -10.64 -11.59
#